data_AF-A0A2V8TNV6-F1
#
_entry.id   AF-A0A2V8TNV6-F1
#
_cell.length_a   1.000
_cell.length_b   1.000
_cell.length_c   1.000
_cell.angle_alpha   90.00
_cell.angle_beta   90.00
_cell.angle_gamma   90.00
#
_symmetry.space_group_name_H-M   'P 1'
#
loop_
_entity.id
_entity.type
_entity.pdbx_description
1 polymer ?
#
loop_
_entity_poly.entity_id
_entity_poly.type
_entity_poly.pdbx_seq_one_letter_code
_entity_poly.pdbx_strand_id
1 'polypeptide(L)'
;MSLRVESDRGTHPRVDARDTPIVRRRSGSRFATDSGVPGELSDFRYCPACGAQNRPENRFCLKDGTPLPPIDTTRRMPGFVRSPGTYSPEEIEQVMHRVSQSVVRIRVR
;
A
#
# COMPACT_ATOMS: atom_id res chain seq x y z
N MET A 1 25.26 10.84 62.31
CA MET A 1 26.18 11.96 62.02
C MET A 1 26.07 12.27 60.53
N SER A 2 25.88 13.54 60.24
CA SER A 2 25.43 14.10 58.97
C SER A 2 26.57 14.34 57.98
N LEU A 3 26.19 14.63 56.72
CA LEU A 3 26.94 15.36 55.67
C LEU A 3 27.94 14.50 54.87
N ARG A 4 28.08 14.59 53.53
CA ARG A 4 27.87 15.70 52.60
C ARG A 4 27.38 15.21 51.22
N VAL A 5 26.61 16.07 50.56
CA VAL A 5 26.27 16.08 49.14
C VAL A 5 27.36 16.89 48.42
N GLU A 6 28.00 16.31 47.40
CA GLU A 6 28.83 16.99 46.40
C GLU A 6 28.19 16.59 45.05
N SER A 7 27.43 17.41 44.30
CA SER A 7 27.58 18.77 43.76
C SER A 7 28.75 18.95 42.79
N ASP A 8 28.89 18.04 41.82
CA ASP A 8 29.71 18.30 40.65
C ASP A 8 28.97 19.17 39.62
N ARG A 9 29.49 20.38 39.50
CA ARG A 9 29.08 21.44 38.59
C ARG A 9 29.63 21.15 37.20
N GLY A 10 28.86 21.60 36.20
CA GLY A 10 29.07 21.32 34.80
C GLY A 10 30.45 21.62 34.25
N THR A 11 30.83 20.83 33.25
CA THR A 11 31.78 21.22 32.22
C THR A 11 31.19 20.78 30.88
N HIS A 12 30.54 21.72 30.19
CA HIS A 12 30.18 21.51 28.79
C HIS A 12 31.45 21.62 27.94
N PRO A 13 31.73 20.68 27.02
CA PRO A 13 32.78 20.88 26.05
C PRO A 13 32.38 22.03 25.09
N ARG A 14 33.28 23.01 24.95
CA ARG A 14 33.19 24.06 23.92
C ARG A 14 33.26 23.37 22.56
N VAL A 15 32.20 23.49 21.76
CA VAL A 15 32.20 23.10 20.35
C VAL A 15 32.94 24.18 19.56
N ASP A 16 34.11 23.84 19.03
CA ASP A 16 34.89 24.72 18.17
C ASP A 16 34.17 24.92 16.84
N ALA A 17 33.83 26.18 16.56
CA ALA A 17 33.30 26.62 15.29
C ALA A 17 34.44 26.75 14.28
N ARG A 18 34.63 25.75 13.40
CA ARG A 18 35.46 25.89 12.19
C ARG A 18 34.89 25.12 11.00
N ASP A 19 34.50 25.92 10.00
CA ASP A 19 34.64 25.69 8.56
C ASP A 19 33.92 24.49 7.91
N THR A 20 32.63 24.69 7.61
CA THR A 20 31.96 23.93 6.55
C THR A 20 31.95 24.77 5.26
N PRO A 21 32.55 24.32 4.14
CA PRO A 21 32.50 25.07 2.89
C PRO A 21 31.07 25.09 2.31
N ILE A 22 30.53 26.29 2.09
CA ILE A 22 29.25 26.51 1.42
C ILE A 22 29.43 26.17 -0.07
N VAL A 23 29.12 24.93 -0.45
CA VAL A 23 28.99 24.54 -1.86
C VAL A 23 27.72 25.20 -2.41
N ARG A 24 27.87 26.30 -3.15
CA ARG A 24 26.77 26.92 -3.90
C ARG A 24 26.32 25.98 -5.03
N ARG A 25 25.31 25.15 -4.77
CA ARG A 25 24.63 24.38 -5.81
C ARG A 25 23.95 25.35 -6.78
N ARG A 26 24.40 25.28 -8.04
CA ARG A 26 23.78 25.90 -9.22
C ARG A 26 22.27 25.58 -9.24
N SER A 27 21.48 26.62 -9.40
CA SER A 27 20.04 26.57 -9.69
C SER A 27 19.80 25.86 -11.03
N GLY A 28 19.74 24.53 -10.98
CA GLY A 28 19.28 23.68 -12.07
C GLY A 28 17.78 23.42 -11.93
N SER A 29 17.02 23.92 -12.90
CA SER A 29 15.81 23.29 -13.45
C SER A 29 14.79 22.71 -12.45
N ARG A 30 13.83 23.55 -12.03
CA ARG A 30 12.58 23.09 -11.40
C ARG A 30 11.61 22.59 -12.47
N PHE A 31 11.91 21.46 -13.09
CA PHE A 31 10.87 20.59 -13.64
C PHE A 31 10.65 19.46 -12.64
N ALA A 32 9.92 19.76 -11.57
CA ALA A 32 9.25 18.74 -10.78
C ALA A 32 7.91 18.46 -11.46
N THR A 33 7.94 17.70 -12.56
CA THR A 33 6.80 16.87 -12.90
C THR A 33 6.83 15.65 -11.99
N ASP A 34 5.65 15.26 -11.52
CA ASP A 34 5.37 14.02 -10.80
C ASP A 34 5.65 14.02 -9.29
N SER A 35 4.98 14.92 -8.57
CA SER A 35 4.54 14.58 -7.21
C SER A 35 3.34 13.66 -7.34
N GLY A 36 3.61 12.36 -7.46
CA GLY A 36 2.60 11.32 -7.47
C GLY A 36 1.58 11.55 -6.37
N VAL A 37 0.34 11.83 -6.77
CA VAL A 37 -0.81 11.70 -5.89
C VAL A 37 -0.77 10.25 -5.41
N PRO A 38 -0.69 9.95 -4.10
CA PRO A 38 -0.87 8.58 -3.65
C PRO A 38 -2.27 8.19 -4.12
N GLY A 39 -2.29 7.41 -5.21
CA GLY A 39 -3.51 7.00 -5.87
C GLY A 39 -4.40 6.40 -4.82
N GLU A 40 -5.58 7.01 -4.69
CA GLU A 40 -6.71 6.50 -3.97
C GLU A 40 -7.13 5.19 -4.66
N LEU A 41 -6.38 4.11 -4.41
CA LEU A 41 -6.82 2.75 -4.65
C LEU A 41 -7.94 2.50 -3.64
N SER A 42 -9.10 3.04 -4.00
CA SER A 42 -10.35 2.91 -3.28
C SER A 42 -10.70 1.43 -3.32
N ASP A 43 -10.40 0.74 -2.21
CA ASP A 43 -10.80 -0.64 -2.00
C ASP A 43 -12.33 -0.70 -1.92
N PHE A 44 -12.97 -0.79 -3.07
CA PHE A 44 -14.40 -0.95 -3.13
C PHE A 44 -14.81 -2.34 -2.65
N ARG A 45 -15.93 -2.40 -1.93
CA ARG A 45 -16.50 -3.65 -1.41
C ARG A 45 -17.86 -3.90 -2.02
N TYR A 46 -18.14 -5.15 -2.33
CA TYR A 46 -19.44 -5.53 -2.87
C TYR A 46 -20.31 -6.13 -1.78
N CYS A 47 -21.58 -5.73 -1.74
CA CYS A 47 -22.55 -6.33 -0.85
C CYS A 47 -22.77 -7.80 -1.25
N PRO A 48 -22.66 -8.76 -0.31
CA PRO A 48 -22.89 -10.17 -0.62
C PRO A 48 -24.36 -10.50 -0.92
N ALA A 49 -25.31 -9.64 -0.52
CA ALA A 49 -26.74 -9.85 -0.76
C ALA A 49 -27.21 -9.26 -2.08
N CYS A 50 -26.93 -7.97 -2.34
CA CYS A 50 -27.44 -7.28 -3.54
C CYS A 50 -26.37 -6.92 -4.60
N GLY A 51 -25.09 -7.19 -4.34
CA GLY A 51 -24.00 -6.88 -5.27
C GLY A 51 -23.65 -5.39 -5.38
N ALA A 52 -24.26 -4.50 -4.58
CA ALA A 52 -23.96 -3.07 -4.64
C ALA A 52 -22.51 -2.77 -4.24
N GLN A 53 -21.88 -1.83 -4.95
CA GLN A 53 -20.56 -1.31 -4.63
C GLN A 53 -20.66 -0.33 -3.46
N ASN A 54 -19.84 -0.53 -2.44
CA ASN A 54 -19.78 0.27 -1.22
C ASN A 54 -18.33 0.71 -0.96
N ARG A 55 -18.19 1.82 -0.25
CA ARG A 55 -16.90 2.31 0.22
C ARG A 55 -16.32 1.38 1.30
N PRO A 56 -15.00 1.30 1.45
CA PRO A 56 -14.37 0.42 2.43
C PRO A 56 -14.73 0.76 3.89
N GLU A 57 -15.07 2.03 4.18
CA GLU A 57 -15.44 2.48 5.52
C GLU A 57 -16.87 2.09 5.91
N ASN A 58 -17.70 1.69 4.94
CA ASN A 58 -19.10 1.37 5.18
C ASN A 58 -19.22 0.04 5.94
N ARG A 59 -19.89 0.07 7.10
CA ARG A 59 -20.23 -1.14 7.89
C ARG A 59 -21.50 -1.83 7.40
N PHE A 60 -22.35 -1.12 6.68
CA PHE A 60 -23.61 -1.62 6.12
C PHE A 60 -23.74 -1.18 4.67
N CYS A 61 -24.44 -1.97 3.87
CA CYS A 61 -24.69 -1.62 2.48
C CYS A 61 -25.66 -0.43 2.38
N LEU A 62 -25.33 0.54 1.54
CA LEU A 62 -26.17 1.71 1.30
C LEU A 62 -27.47 1.40 0.54
N LYS A 63 -27.55 0.24 -0.14
CA LYS A 63 -28.70 -0.15 -0.96
C LYS A 63 -29.74 -0.97 -0.18
N ASP A 64 -29.29 -1.91 0.65
CA ASP A 64 -30.17 -2.90 1.30
C ASP A 64 -29.94 -3.04 2.82
N GLY A 65 -28.99 -2.31 3.40
CA GLY A 65 -28.70 -2.36 4.83
C GLY A 65 -27.95 -3.61 5.30
N THR A 66 -27.59 -4.54 4.41
CA THR A 66 -26.87 -5.76 4.78
C THR A 66 -25.54 -5.42 5.45
N PRO A 67 -25.17 -6.04 6.58
CA PRO A 67 -23.88 -5.82 7.23
C PRO A 67 -22.75 -6.26 6.29
N LEU A 68 -21.78 -5.38 6.10
CA LEU A 68 -20.60 -5.67 5.29
C LEU A 68 -19.52 -6.31 6.19
N PRO A 69 -18.80 -7.33 5.68
CA PRO A 69 -17.74 -7.97 6.45
C PRO A 69 -16.66 -6.96 6.82
N PRO A 70 -16.00 -7.08 8.00
CA PRO A 70 -14.97 -6.15 8.42
C PRO A 70 -13.76 -6.17 7.48
N ILE A 71 -13.08 -5.03 7.32
CA ILE A 71 -11.74 -5.00 6.72
C ILE A 71 -10.79 -5.42 7.82
N ASP A 72 -10.11 -6.55 7.65
CA ASP A 72 -8.92 -6.81 8.44
C ASP A 72 -7.78 -5.92 7.90
N THR A 73 -7.60 -4.77 8.53
CA THR A 73 -6.55 -3.81 8.18
C THR A 73 -5.15 -4.33 8.48
N THR A 74 -5.02 -5.35 9.34
CA THR A 74 -3.73 -5.97 9.66
C THR A 74 -3.28 -6.94 8.57
N ARG A 75 -4.22 -7.58 7.85
CA ARG A 75 -3.92 -8.35 6.64
C ARG A 75 -3.74 -7.49 5.40
N ARG A 76 -4.23 -6.24 5.42
CA ARG A 76 -4.14 -5.33 4.29
C ARG A 76 -2.74 -4.72 4.24
N MET A 77 -1.82 -5.31 3.49
CA MET A 77 -0.57 -4.64 3.12
C MET A 77 -0.87 -3.60 2.02
N PRO A 78 -0.73 -2.29 2.28
CA PRO A 78 -0.85 -1.28 1.24
C PRO A 78 0.23 -1.53 0.18
N GLY A 79 -0.15 -1.55 -1.10
CA GLY A 79 0.80 -1.82 -2.18
C GLY A 79 1.05 -3.31 -2.46
N PHE A 80 0.19 -4.22 -2.00
CA PHE A 80 0.24 -5.62 -2.43
C PHE A 80 -0.11 -5.73 -3.93
N VAL A 81 0.92 -5.72 -4.77
CA VAL A 81 0.82 -6.06 -6.19
C VAL A 81 0.85 -7.58 -6.28
N ARG A 82 -0.23 -8.19 -6.78
CA ARG A 82 -0.18 -9.59 -7.22
C ARG A 82 0.85 -9.65 -8.35
N SER A 83 2.02 -10.21 -8.09
CA SER A 83 3.01 -10.49 -9.12
C SER A 83 2.33 -11.30 -10.22
N PRO A 84 2.23 -10.80 -11.46
CA PRO A 84 1.76 -11.62 -12.56
C PRO A 84 2.77 -12.76 -12.75
N GLY A 85 2.30 -14.00 -12.62
CA GLY A 85 3.08 -15.18 -13.05
C GLY A 85 3.55 -16.08 -11.92
N THR A 86 2.62 -16.76 -11.24
CA THR A 86 2.94 -18.11 -10.73
C THR A 86 2.91 -19.15 -11.84
N TYR A 87 2.43 -18.79 -13.03
CA TYR A 87 2.36 -19.67 -14.18
C TYR A 87 3.42 -19.29 -15.21
N SER A 88 4.18 -20.27 -15.66
CA SER A 88 5.02 -20.15 -16.85
C SER A 88 4.15 -20.04 -18.11
N PRO A 89 4.68 -19.52 -19.23
CA PRO A 89 3.96 -19.52 -20.51
C PRO A 89 3.45 -20.91 -20.91
N GLU A 90 4.24 -21.95 -20.64
CA GLU A 90 3.91 -23.35 -20.93
C GLU A 90 2.74 -23.84 -20.07
N GLU A 91 2.70 -23.48 -18.79
CA GLU A 91 1.59 -23.83 -17.90
C GLU A 91 0.28 -23.13 -18.33
N ILE A 92 0.38 -21.88 -18.80
CA ILE A 92 -0.76 -21.16 -19.36
C ILE A 92 -1.28 -21.89 -20.60
N GLU A 93 -0.39 -22.28 -21.52
CA GLU A 93 -0.75 -23.02 -22.73
C GLU A 93 -1.41 -24.36 -22.43
N GLN A 94 -0.87 -25.12 -21.48
CA GLN A 94 -1.43 -26.42 -21.07
C GLN A 94 -2.83 -26.30 -20.48
N VAL A 95 -3.05 -25.29 -19.61
CA VAL A 95 -4.37 -25.03 -19.02
C VAL A 95 -5.38 -24.66 -20.12
N MET A 96 -4.98 -23.77 -21.04
CA MET A 96 -5.85 -23.36 -22.15
C MET A 96 -6.17 -24.52 -23.09
N HIS A 97 -5.18 -25.37 -23.38
CA HIS A 97 -5.39 -26.57 -24.18
C HIS A 97 -6.41 -27.52 -23.51
N ARG A 98 -6.27 -27.78 -22.21
CA ARG A 98 -7.22 -28.60 -21.45
C ARG A 98 -8.64 -28.03 -21.47
N VAL A 99 -8.78 -26.72 -21.29
CA VAL A 99 -10.10 -26.05 -21.33
C VAL A 99 -10.71 -26.20 -22.73
N SER A 100 -9.94 -25.99 -23.80
CA SER A 100 -10.43 -26.11 -25.18
C SER A 100 -11.02 -27.48 -25.51
N GLN A 101 -10.43 -28.55 -24.97
CA GLN A 101 -10.90 -29.92 -25.15
C GLN A 101 -12.21 -30.22 -24.41
N SER A 102 -12.57 -29.40 -23.41
CA SER A 102 -13.78 -29.58 -22.61
C SER A 102 -15.01 -28.87 -23.18
N VAL A 103 -14.87 -28.08 -24.25
CA VAL A 103 -15.98 -27.29 -24.82
C VAL A 103 -16.88 -28.16 -25.70
N VAL A 104 -18.11 -28.43 -25.23
CA VAL A 104 -19.13 -29.12 -26.01
C VAL A 104 -19.82 -28.13 -26.97
N ARG A 105 -19.85 -28.46 -28.26
CA ARG A 105 -20.59 -27.68 -29.27
C ARG A 105 -22.02 -28.19 -29.39
N ILE A 106 -22.97 -27.41 -28.89
CA ILE A 106 -24.40 -27.70 -29.04
C ILE A 106 -24.86 -27.14 -30.40
N ARG A 107 -25.45 -27.99 -31.24
CA ARG A 107 -26.16 -27.57 -32.46
C ARG A 107 -27.66 -27.55 -32.17
N VAL A 108 -28.28 -26.40 -32.40
CA VAL A 108 -29.73 -26.24 -32.37
C VAL A 108 -30.25 -26.38 -33.81
N ARG A 109 -31.35 -27.12 -33.99
CA ARG A 109 -32.01 -27.33 -35.28
C ARG A 109 -32.91 -26.16 -35.65
#